data_AF-A0A173LW70-F1
#
_entry.id   AF-A0A173LW70-F1
#
_cell.length_a   1.000
_cell.length_b   1.000
_cell.length_c   1.000
_cell.angle_alpha   90.00
_cell.angle_beta   90.00
_cell.angle_gamma   90.00
#
_symmetry.space_group_name_H-M   'P 1'
#
loop_
_entity.id
_entity.type
_entity.pdbx_description
1 polymer ?
#
loop_
_entity_poly.entity_id
_entity_poly.type
_entity_poly.pdbx_seq_one_letter_code
_entity_poly.pdbx_strand_id
1 'polypeptide(L)'
;MKFRNLVAALTSFAVVAGFSIGAFSASAVAPNTGYATYTAAIPNGSDGTVSMTAGFGNITYQSLGSSSVTIPGGSSAMQPMTTPFAAFIGLSSSGQQYINTKMTTNATATNTYRFLHNTPNNGKWAFSLGDIDAERLTITATKSNGSAATAAEIGFQSEYNYNDYSDSTTHLSVTQSGNSVVVEDASCPSSCDTVGIAIWLKPTVSLSYISIAAFGKSGFPVYQTWFATQYKAVSGDVDPFQGTPAVNATPVPPITLDLIDIATNEIVATTTSDSSGNYSFPAVYPEPSGTYQIDATGPYGEPMGGPIAVPATDQNGAVVIPTIIAPAEYEVSGTVSNGQGDPTAFDVEVLNGSGSVITQADVQPDGTFVIPFVPPANNLQLVVVGPQGETSSVTALNTTGGNVAGIALVAPSRLAVTGLSVSVPLGLAAFMLLSGAVLVAVRRRFRH
;
A
#
# COMPACT_ATOMS: atom_id res chain seq x y z
N MET A 1 -53.47 17.69 39.88
CA MET A 1 -53.80 16.68 40.92
C MET A 1 -53.27 15.34 40.42
N LYS A 2 -52.37 14.55 41.02
CA LYS A 2 -51.68 14.46 42.33
C LYS A 2 -50.32 13.81 42.01
N PHE A 3 -49.17 14.45 42.27
CA PHE A 3 -48.26 14.29 43.40
C PHE A 3 -47.69 12.88 43.72
N ARG A 4 -46.35 12.81 43.58
CA ARG A 4 -45.30 12.18 44.43
C ARG A 4 -45.11 10.66 44.43
N ASN A 5 -43.89 10.23 44.08
CA ASN A 5 -42.89 9.93 45.13
C ASN A 5 -41.44 10.13 44.66
N LEU A 6 -40.68 10.75 45.58
CA LEU A 6 -39.26 11.03 45.57
C LEU A 6 -38.52 9.78 46.07
N VAL A 7 -37.43 9.37 45.42
CA VAL A 7 -36.33 8.66 46.08
C VAL A 7 -35.04 9.32 45.63
N ALA A 8 -34.35 9.94 46.58
CA ALA A 8 -33.03 10.50 46.43
C ALA A 8 -31.99 9.38 46.49
N ALA A 9 -31.04 9.38 45.55
CA ALA A 9 -29.78 8.68 45.69
C ALA A 9 -28.66 9.62 45.23
N LEU A 10 -27.94 10.16 46.20
CA LEU A 10 -26.65 10.81 46.04
C LEU A 10 -25.70 9.82 45.35
N THR A 11 -25.20 10.14 44.16
CA THR A 11 -24.02 9.47 43.61
C THR A 11 -23.09 10.51 43.00
N SER A 12 -21.84 10.39 43.41
CA SER A 12 -20.72 11.30 43.25
C SER A 12 -20.48 11.74 41.81
N PHE A 13 -20.25 13.04 41.62
CA PHE A 13 -19.68 13.62 40.41
C PHE A 13 -18.23 13.11 40.26
N ALA A 14 -18.03 12.02 39.52
CA ALA A 14 -16.74 11.74 38.91
C ALA A 14 -16.71 12.51 37.58
N VAL A 15 -15.91 13.58 37.53
CA VAL A 15 -15.51 14.20 36.27
C VAL A 15 -14.62 13.18 35.56
N VAL A 16 -15.24 12.27 34.81
CA VAL A 16 -14.55 11.50 33.78
C VAL A 16 -14.26 12.51 32.68
N ALA A 17 -13.01 12.98 32.60
CA ALA A 17 -12.51 13.60 31.40
C ALA A 17 -12.71 12.60 30.27
N GLY A 18 -13.76 12.83 29.47
CA GLY A 18 -14.03 12.03 28.29
C GLY A 18 -12.88 12.21 27.32
N PHE A 19 -11.96 11.24 27.31
CA PHE A 19 -11.17 10.97 26.12
C PHE A 19 -12.16 10.52 25.05
N SER A 20 -12.61 11.48 24.24
CA SER A 20 -13.28 11.20 22.99
C SER A 20 -12.28 10.47 22.12
N ILE A 21 -12.39 9.14 22.09
CA ILE A 21 -11.76 8.28 21.08
C ILE A 21 -12.39 8.73 19.77
N GLY A 22 -11.70 9.61 19.05
CA GLY A 22 -12.14 10.12 17.77
C GLY A 22 -12.36 8.93 16.83
N ALA A 23 -13.51 8.89 16.17
CA ALA A 23 -13.73 7.94 15.09
C ALA A 23 -12.72 8.25 13.98
N PHE A 24 -11.65 7.46 13.91
CA PHE A 24 -10.63 7.57 12.88
C PHE A 24 -11.27 7.34 11.51
N SER A 25 -11.29 8.38 10.68
CA SER A 25 -11.64 8.24 9.27
C SER A 25 -10.34 7.99 8.52
N ALA A 26 -9.91 6.73 8.47
CA ALA A 26 -8.85 6.32 7.57
C ALA A 26 -9.29 6.70 6.15
N SER A 27 -8.47 7.48 5.44
CA SER A 27 -8.60 7.69 4.01
C SER A 27 -8.44 6.33 3.33
N ALA A 28 -9.57 5.72 2.97
CA ALA A 28 -9.63 4.41 2.36
C ALA A 28 -9.01 4.47 0.95
N VAL A 29 -7.72 4.18 0.85
CA VAL A 29 -7.13 3.69 -0.40
C VAL A 29 -7.89 2.41 -0.75
N ALA A 30 -8.37 2.33 -1.99
CA ALA A 30 -9.21 1.24 -2.45
C ALA A 30 -8.57 -0.11 -2.06
N PRO A 31 -9.32 -1.01 -1.39
CA PRO A 31 -8.78 -2.30 -1.04
C PRO A 31 -8.33 -2.97 -2.34
N ASN A 32 -7.13 -3.56 -2.35
CA ASN A 32 -6.94 -4.69 -3.24
C ASN A 32 -8.09 -5.67 -2.93
N THR A 33 -8.69 -6.22 -3.96
CA THR A 33 -10.09 -6.61 -3.92
C THR A 33 -10.31 -7.97 -3.27
N GLY A 34 -9.29 -8.55 -2.64
CA GLY A 34 -9.32 -9.96 -2.21
C GLY A 34 -9.09 -10.94 -3.36
N TYR A 35 -9.50 -10.59 -4.58
CA TYR A 35 -9.42 -11.46 -5.74
C TYR A 35 -8.06 -11.39 -6.44
N ALA A 36 -7.68 -12.52 -7.01
CA ALA A 36 -6.50 -12.62 -7.85
C ALA A 36 -6.61 -11.72 -9.09
N THR A 37 -5.49 -11.09 -9.42
CA THR A 37 -5.23 -10.46 -10.72
C THR A 37 -4.41 -11.41 -11.59
N TYR A 38 -4.33 -11.11 -12.89
CA TYR A 38 -3.64 -11.96 -13.86
C TYR A 38 -2.99 -11.05 -14.93
N THR A 39 -1.68 -11.19 -15.14
CA THR A 39 -0.83 -10.22 -15.85
C THR A 39 -0.40 -10.62 -17.26
N ALA A 40 -0.73 -11.82 -17.74
CA ALA A 40 -0.29 -12.25 -19.08
C ALA A 40 -1.37 -13.03 -19.84
N ALA A 41 -1.44 -12.77 -21.16
CA ALA A 41 -2.19 -13.56 -22.12
C ALA A 41 -1.68 -15.01 -22.11
N ILE A 42 -2.61 -15.95 -22.00
CA ILE A 42 -2.33 -17.39 -22.11
C ILE A 42 -2.62 -17.75 -23.58
N PRO A 43 -1.63 -17.95 -24.45
CA PRO A 43 -1.91 -18.36 -25.82
C PRO A 43 -2.48 -19.78 -25.83
N ASN A 44 -3.51 -20.00 -26.66
CA ASN A 44 -4.21 -21.27 -26.83
C ASN A 44 -3.28 -22.50 -26.75
N GLY A 45 -3.38 -23.27 -25.66
CA GLY A 45 -2.64 -24.52 -25.50
C GLY A 45 -1.16 -24.40 -25.13
N SER A 46 -0.71 -23.25 -24.63
CA SER A 46 0.66 -23.07 -24.12
C SER A 46 0.68 -22.61 -22.65
N ASP A 47 1.77 -22.96 -21.97
CA ASP A 47 2.08 -22.55 -20.60
C ASP A 47 1.96 -21.02 -20.43
N GLY A 48 1.36 -20.57 -19.33
CA GLY A 48 1.21 -19.15 -19.01
C GLY A 48 1.85 -18.80 -17.67
N THR A 49 1.79 -17.52 -17.29
CA THR A 49 2.15 -17.07 -15.94
C THR A 49 1.00 -16.29 -15.35
N VAL A 50 0.62 -16.59 -14.11
CA VAL A 50 -0.50 -15.95 -13.41
C VAL A 50 0.02 -15.16 -12.22
N SER A 51 0.25 -13.87 -12.38
CA SER A 51 0.58 -13.02 -11.24
C SER A 51 -0.69 -12.71 -10.44
N MET A 52 -1.00 -13.54 -9.43
CA MET A 52 -1.98 -13.14 -8.43
C MET A 52 -1.36 -12.05 -7.55
N THR A 53 -1.91 -10.84 -7.57
CA THR A 53 -1.48 -9.79 -6.66
C THR A 53 -1.91 -10.10 -5.22
N ALA A 54 -0.89 -10.14 -4.35
CA ALA A 54 -0.89 -10.14 -2.89
C ALA A 54 -1.39 -11.43 -2.17
N GLY A 55 -0.74 -11.77 -1.06
CA GLY A 55 -1.08 -12.88 -0.15
C GLY A 55 -0.71 -14.30 -0.60
N PHE A 56 -0.72 -14.55 -1.90
CA PHE A 56 -0.09 -15.69 -2.52
C PHE A 56 1.13 -15.16 -3.27
N GLY A 57 2.31 -15.74 -3.07
CA GLY A 57 3.41 -15.46 -3.99
C GLY A 57 2.97 -15.67 -5.45
N ASN A 58 3.79 -15.26 -6.42
CA ASN A 58 3.50 -15.48 -7.84
C ASN A 58 3.02 -16.93 -8.11
N ILE A 59 1.90 -17.10 -8.81
CA ILE A 59 1.37 -18.42 -9.18
C ILE A 59 1.78 -18.72 -10.62
N THR A 60 2.47 -19.83 -10.82
CA THR A 60 2.68 -20.32 -12.19
C THR A 60 1.47 -21.13 -12.60
N TYR A 61 0.89 -20.80 -13.75
CA TYR A 61 -0.27 -21.50 -14.29
C TYR A 61 0.10 -22.22 -15.58
N GLN A 62 -0.20 -23.51 -15.63
CA GLN A 62 0.01 -24.32 -16.81
C GLN A 62 -1.32 -24.92 -17.25
N SER A 63 -1.61 -24.84 -18.54
CA SER A 63 -2.77 -25.50 -19.16
C SER A 63 -2.31 -26.46 -20.25
N LEU A 64 -2.69 -27.72 -20.15
CA LEU A 64 -2.38 -28.76 -21.12
C LEU A 64 -3.68 -29.33 -21.69
N GLY A 65 -3.82 -29.35 -23.02
CA GLY A 65 -5.00 -29.93 -23.69
C GLY A 65 -6.25 -29.02 -23.73
N SER A 66 -6.18 -27.79 -23.20
CA SER A 66 -7.21 -26.78 -23.40
C SER A 66 -7.29 -26.34 -24.86
N SER A 67 -8.50 -26.12 -25.38
CA SER A 67 -8.70 -25.54 -26.72
C SER A 67 -8.57 -24.01 -26.72
N SER A 68 -8.86 -23.37 -25.58
CA SER A 68 -8.61 -21.95 -25.35
C SER A 68 -8.58 -21.64 -23.86
N VAL A 69 -7.78 -20.64 -23.48
CA VAL A 69 -7.79 -20.07 -22.13
C VAL A 69 -7.88 -18.55 -22.25
N THR A 70 -8.80 -17.93 -21.52
CA THR A 70 -8.97 -16.48 -21.48
C THR A 70 -9.00 -15.96 -20.05
N ILE A 71 -8.78 -14.65 -19.89
CA ILE A 71 -8.86 -13.96 -18.60
C ILE A 71 -9.89 -12.85 -18.73
N PRO A 72 -11.19 -13.14 -18.58
CA PRO A 72 -12.22 -12.12 -18.60
C PRO A 72 -12.20 -11.30 -17.30
N GLY A 73 -12.81 -10.12 -17.35
CA GLY A 73 -13.20 -9.39 -16.15
C GLY A 73 -14.56 -9.86 -15.63
N GLY A 74 -14.80 -9.69 -14.34
CA GLY A 74 -16.01 -10.08 -13.63
C GLY A 74 -17.26 -9.29 -13.99
N SER A 75 -17.26 -8.60 -15.14
CA SER A 75 -18.43 -8.03 -15.80
C SER A 75 -19.20 -9.08 -16.62
N SER A 76 -18.55 -10.18 -17.02
CA SER A 76 -19.15 -11.23 -17.88
C SER A 76 -19.69 -12.41 -17.08
N ALA A 77 -19.08 -12.73 -15.95
CA ALA A 77 -19.56 -13.67 -14.94
C ALA A 77 -19.13 -13.11 -13.58
N MET A 78 -20.05 -13.01 -12.63
CA MET A 78 -19.82 -12.34 -11.35
C MET A 78 -20.26 -13.25 -10.20
N GLN A 79 -19.48 -13.26 -9.13
CA GLN A 79 -19.80 -13.86 -7.85
C GLN A 79 -20.38 -12.73 -6.96
N PRO A 80 -21.71 -12.51 -6.93
CA PRO A 80 -22.29 -11.50 -6.06
C PRO A 80 -22.09 -11.86 -4.59
N MET A 81 -22.13 -10.84 -3.71
CA MET A 81 -22.00 -10.99 -2.25
C MET A 81 -22.97 -12.00 -1.62
N THR A 82 -24.06 -12.34 -2.32
CA THR A 82 -25.04 -13.34 -1.89
C THR A 82 -24.56 -14.78 -2.08
N THR A 83 -23.54 -15.03 -2.91
CA THR A 83 -22.93 -16.35 -3.05
C THR A 83 -22.09 -16.69 -1.80
N PRO A 84 -22.05 -17.96 -1.38
CA PRO A 84 -21.28 -18.35 -0.19
C PRO A 84 -19.78 -18.06 -0.34
N PHE A 85 -19.22 -18.17 -1.55
CA PHE A 85 -17.82 -17.82 -1.82
C PHE A 85 -17.55 -16.33 -1.61
N ALA A 86 -18.30 -15.45 -2.28
CA ALA A 86 -18.10 -14.00 -2.13
C ALA A 86 -18.43 -13.52 -0.71
N ALA A 87 -19.43 -14.11 -0.05
CA ALA A 87 -19.76 -13.84 1.34
C ALA A 87 -18.61 -14.23 2.28
N PHE A 88 -17.95 -15.38 2.04
CA PHE A 88 -16.76 -15.77 2.78
C PHE A 88 -15.63 -14.77 2.57
N ILE A 89 -15.35 -14.36 1.33
CA ILE A 89 -14.30 -13.36 1.05
C ILE A 89 -14.64 -11.99 1.64
N GLY A 90 -15.94 -11.68 1.75
CA GLY A 90 -16.44 -10.38 2.17
C GLY A 90 -16.53 -9.35 1.05
N LEU A 91 -16.31 -9.75 -0.21
CA LEU A 91 -16.28 -8.89 -1.39
C LEU A 91 -16.91 -9.57 -2.63
N SER A 92 -17.67 -8.80 -3.41
CA SER A 92 -18.17 -9.21 -4.73
C SER A 92 -17.03 -9.34 -5.73
N SER A 93 -17.13 -10.28 -6.67
CA SER A 93 -16.16 -10.38 -7.77
C SER A 93 -16.42 -9.42 -8.94
N SER A 94 -17.30 -8.43 -8.76
CA SER A 94 -17.56 -7.40 -9.77
C SER A 94 -16.26 -6.70 -10.20
N GLY A 95 -16.00 -6.73 -11.51
CA GLY A 95 -14.78 -6.18 -12.12
C GLY A 95 -13.50 -6.98 -11.85
N GLN A 96 -13.56 -8.08 -11.11
CA GLN A 96 -12.41 -8.91 -10.76
C GLN A 96 -12.13 -9.96 -11.82
N GLN A 97 -10.87 -10.32 -12.02
CA GLN A 97 -10.48 -11.25 -13.07
C GLN A 97 -10.69 -12.70 -12.64
N TYR A 98 -10.90 -13.58 -13.63
CA TYR A 98 -10.94 -15.03 -13.46
C TYR A 98 -10.31 -15.71 -14.67
N ILE A 99 -9.95 -17.00 -14.54
CA ILE A 99 -9.52 -17.80 -15.67
C ILE A 99 -10.70 -18.55 -16.24
N ASN A 100 -10.91 -18.44 -17.55
CA ASN A 100 -11.86 -19.26 -18.28
C ASN A 100 -11.12 -20.31 -19.09
N THR A 101 -11.34 -21.59 -18.81
CA THR A 101 -10.68 -22.69 -19.53
C THR A 101 -11.69 -23.43 -20.38
N LYS A 102 -11.49 -23.38 -21.69
CA LYS A 102 -12.28 -24.14 -22.67
C LYS A 102 -11.55 -25.42 -23.06
N MET A 103 -12.28 -26.50 -23.23
CA MET A 103 -11.77 -27.76 -23.77
C MET A 103 -12.62 -28.22 -24.96
N THR A 104 -12.18 -29.30 -25.59
CA THR A 104 -12.95 -29.99 -26.64
C THR A 104 -13.81 -31.08 -25.99
N THR A 105 -15.01 -31.31 -26.51
CA THR A 105 -15.84 -32.45 -26.11
C THR A 105 -15.10 -33.77 -26.30
N ASN A 106 -15.25 -34.69 -25.35
CA ASN A 106 -14.53 -35.96 -25.24
C ASN A 106 -13.00 -35.80 -25.12
N ALA A 107 -12.52 -34.64 -24.67
CA ALA A 107 -11.12 -34.40 -24.38
C ALA A 107 -10.92 -33.89 -22.95
N THR A 108 -9.72 -34.08 -22.42
CA THR A 108 -9.32 -33.60 -21.10
C THR A 108 -8.37 -32.43 -21.23
N ALA A 109 -8.66 -31.33 -20.55
CA ALA A 109 -7.71 -30.27 -20.25
C ALA A 109 -7.24 -30.39 -18.80
N THR A 110 -5.93 -30.21 -18.56
CA THR A 110 -5.36 -30.20 -17.21
C THR A 110 -4.78 -28.84 -16.91
N ASN A 111 -5.25 -28.22 -15.84
CA ASN A 111 -4.80 -26.93 -15.36
C ASN A 111 -4.07 -27.09 -14.03
N THR A 112 -2.83 -26.59 -13.97
CA THR A 112 -1.99 -26.69 -12.78
C THR A 112 -1.66 -25.29 -12.28
N TYR A 113 -1.94 -25.03 -11.01
CA TYR A 113 -1.61 -23.81 -10.29
C TYR A 113 -0.48 -24.14 -9.30
N ARG A 114 0.73 -23.64 -9.57
CA ARG A 114 1.89 -23.82 -8.70
C ARG A 114 2.14 -22.54 -7.92
N PHE A 115 2.11 -22.64 -6.59
CA PHE A 115 2.37 -21.52 -5.72
C PHE A 115 3.88 -21.39 -5.48
N LEU A 116 4.48 -20.23 -5.80
CA LEU A 116 5.92 -20.01 -5.61
C LEU A 116 6.28 -20.01 -4.12
N HIS A 117 5.40 -19.47 -3.28
CA HIS A 117 5.38 -19.65 -1.84
C HIS A 117 4.20 -20.53 -1.48
N ASN A 118 4.37 -21.47 -0.55
CA ASN A 118 3.28 -22.34 -0.13
C ASN A 118 2.07 -21.51 0.32
N THR A 119 0.86 -21.97 0.02
CA THR A 119 -0.35 -21.24 0.41
C THR A 119 -0.41 -21.12 1.94
N PRO A 120 -0.90 -20.01 2.47
CA PRO A 120 -1.00 -19.87 3.91
C PRO A 120 -2.06 -20.82 4.48
N ASN A 121 -1.86 -21.24 5.74
CA ASN A 121 -2.74 -22.17 6.44
C ASN A 121 -3.50 -21.47 7.59
N ASN A 122 -4.11 -20.35 7.28
CA ASN A 122 -4.86 -19.49 8.21
C ASN A 122 -6.39 -19.60 8.02
N GLY A 123 -6.84 -20.34 7.00
CA GLY A 123 -8.25 -20.45 6.65
C GLY A 123 -8.88 -19.13 6.18
N LYS A 124 -8.10 -18.24 5.57
CA LYS A 124 -8.54 -16.91 5.11
C LYS A 124 -8.61 -16.80 3.59
N TRP A 125 -8.29 -17.86 2.88
CA TRP A 125 -8.36 -17.92 1.43
C TRP A 125 -9.22 -19.08 0.94
N ALA A 126 -9.70 -18.95 -0.28
CA ALA A 126 -10.49 -19.97 -0.96
C ALA A 126 -10.36 -19.82 -2.48
N PHE A 127 -10.85 -20.82 -3.20
CA PHE A 127 -11.05 -20.74 -4.64
C PHE A 127 -12.43 -21.28 -5.03
N SER A 128 -12.97 -20.77 -6.13
CA SER A 128 -14.24 -21.20 -6.69
C SER A 128 -14.06 -21.69 -8.12
N LEU A 129 -14.80 -22.74 -8.45
CA LEU A 129 -14.90 -23.29 -9.80
C LEU A 129 -16.34 -23.11 -10.24
N GLY A 130 -16.55 -22.38 -11.33
CA GLY A 130 -17.89 -22.05 -11.83
C GLY A 130 -18.11 -22.50 -13.25
N ASP A 131 -19.37 -22.41 -13.71
CA ASP A 131 -19.77 -22.86 -15.04
C ASP A 131 -19.53 -24.37 -15.19
N ILE A 132 -19.99 -25.14 -14.20
CA ILE A 132 -19.82 -26.61 -14.19
C ILE A 132 -21.12 -27.22 -14.67
N ASP A 133 -21.22 -27.50 -15.96
CA ASP A 133 -22.46 -28.03 -16.55
C ASP A 133 -22.21 -29.02 -17.69
N ALA A 134 -21.18 -28.79 -18.51
CA ALA A 134 -20.81 -29.64 -19.63
C ALA A 134 -19.51 -30.42 -19.38
N GLU A 135 -18.92 -30.31 -18.19
CA GLU A 135 -17.64 -30.91 -17.80
C GLU A 135 -17.76 -31.80 -16.58
N ARG A 136 -16.75 -32.65 -16.42
CA ARG A 136 -16.38 -33.23 -15.14
C ARG A 136 -15.04 -32.65 -14.71
N LEU A 137 -14.98 -32.07 -13.53
CA LEU A 137 -13.73 -31.60 -12.93
C LEU A 137 -13.25 -32.60 -11.88
N THR A 138 -11.96 -32.92 -11.93
CA THR A 138 -11.24 -33.69 -10.90
C THR A 138 -10.17 -32.80 -10.30
N ILE A 139 -10.35 -32.44 -9.03
CA ILE A 139 -9.47 -31.57 -8.27
C ILE A 139 -8.56 -32.43 -7.42
N THR A 140 -7.26 -32.19 -7.53
CA THR A 140 -6.23 -32.73 -6.65
C THR A 140 -5.32 -31.60 -6.17
N ALA A 141 -4.66 -31.79 -5.03
CA ALA A 141 -3.72 -30.81 -4.52
C ALA A 141 -2.55 -31.50 -3.81
N THR A 142 -1.46 -30.76 -3.66
CA THR A 142 -0.28 -31.22 -2.94
C THR A 142 0.11 -30.24 -1.87
N LYS A 143 0.44 -30.79 -0.71
CA LYS A 143 0.80 -30.05 0.48
C LYS A 143 2.17 -29.39 0.32
N SER A 144 2.47 -28.45 1.20
CA SER A 144 3.79 -27.80 1.28
C SER A 144 4.94 -28.78 1.49
N ASN A 145 4.68 -29.94 2.10
CA ASN A 145 5.67 -31.01 2.30
C ASN A 145 5.81 -31.99 1.12
N GLY A 146 5.12 -31.74 -0.01
CA GLY A 146 5.18 -32.58 -1.22
C GLY A 146 4.27 -33.81 -1.21
N SER A 147 3.55 -34.11 -0.12
CA SER A 147 2.56 -35.20 -0.09
C SER A 147 1.20 -34.76 -0.63
N ALA A 148 0.42 -35.70 -1.19
CA ALA A 148 -0.92 -35.41 -1.68
C ALA A 148 -1.86 -34.94 -0.55
N ALA A 149 -2.67 -33.92 -0.83
CA ALA A 149 -3.76 -33.52 0.04
C ALA A 149 -4.91 -34.51 -0.08
N THR A 150 -5.54 -34.87 1.03
CA THR A 150 -6.79 -35.65 1.05
C THR A 150 -7.96 -34.81 0.53
N ALA A 151 -9.05 -35.45 0.13
CA ALA A 151 -10.27 -34.74 -0.29
C ALA A 151 -10.79 -33.77 0.79
N ALA A 152 -10.69 -34.16 2.07
CA ALA A 152 -11.04 -33.30 3.21
C ALA A 152 -10.07 -32.11 3.38
N GLU A 153 -8.78 -32.31 3.09
CA GLU A 153 -7.76 -31.24 3.12
C GLU A 153 -7.90 -30.25 1.94
N ILE A 154 -8.38 -30.71 0.78
CA ILE A 154 -8.77 -29.85 -0.36
C ILE A 154 -9.93 -28.93 0.03
N GLY A 155 -10.85 -29.43 0.87
CA GLY A 155 -11.77 -28.59 1.62
C GLY A 155 -12.98 -28.08 0.85
N PHE A 156 -13.66 -28.94 0.09
CA PHE A 156 -14.97 -28.61 -0.50
C PHE A 156 -15.93 -28.08 0.57
N GLN A 157 -16.61 -26.97 0.27
CA GLN A 157 -17.54 -26.31 1.20
C GLN A 157 -19.00 -26.52 0.78
N SER A 158 -19.38 -26.01 -0.39
CA SER A 158 -20.72 -26.16 -0.93
C SER A 158 -20.74 -25.91 -2.44
N GLU A 159 -21.82 -26.37 -3.08
CA GLU A 159 -22.25 -25.88 -4.40
C GLU A 159 -23.16 -24.66 -4.25
N TYR A 160 -23.32 -23.91 -5.34
CA TYR A 160 -24.24 -22.78 -5.46
C TYR A 160 -24.45 -22.38 -6.92
N ASN A 161 -25.53 -21.64 -7.21
CA ASN A 161 -25.76 -21.03 -8.52
C ASN A 161 -25.60 -19.50 -8.42
N TYR A 162 -24.70 -18.92 -9.21
CA TYR A 162 -24.44 -17.47 -9.17
C TYR A 162 -25.44 -16.63 -10.00
N ASN A 163 -26.28 -17.27 -10.83
CA ASN A 163 -27.39 -16.63 -11.54
C ASN A 163 -28.72 -16.69 -10.76
N ASP A 164 -28.91 -17.69 -9.91
CA ASP A 164 -30.04 -17.78 -8.98
C ASP A 164 -29.62 -18.45 -7.66
N TYR A 165 -29.24 -17.62 -6.68
CA TYR A 165 -28.81 -18.12 -5.37
C TYR A 165 -29.94 -18.79 -4.56
N SER A 166 -31.20 -18.53 -4.94
CA SER A 166 -32.36 -19.09 -4.26
C SER A 166 -32.72 -20.49 -4.77
N ASP A 167 -32.08 -20.90 -5.88
CA ASP A 167 -32.17 -22.24 -6.39
C ASP A 167 -31.42 -23.21 -5.47
N SER A 168 -32.20 -23.97 -4.71
CA SER A 168 -31.73 -25.01 -3.79
C SER A 168 -31.73 -26.40 -4.42
N THR A 169 -32.01 -26.51 -5.72
CA THR A 169 -31.93 -27.80 -6.39
C THR A 169 -30.47 -28.27 -6.47
N THR A 170 -30.27 -29.56 -6.21
CA THR A 170 -28.94 -30.19 -6.24
C THR A 170 -28.57 -30.40 -7.70
N HIS A 171 -27.61 -29.63 -8.17
CA HIS A 171 -27.23 -29.63 -9.58
C HIS A 171 -25.98 -30.47 -9.85
N LEU A 172 -25.08 -30.59 -8.88
CA LEU A 172 -23.83 -31.31 -9.05
C LEU A 172 -23.78 -32.58 -8.20
N SER A 173 -23.17 -33.60 -8.78
CA SER A 173 -22.65 -34.74 -8.03
C SER A 173 -21.23 -34.43 -7.58
N VAL A 174 -21.03 -34.33 -6.26
CA VAL A 174 -19.72 -34.12 -5.64
C VAL A 174 -19.25 -35.41 -4.98
N THR A 175 -18.17 -35.99 -5.47
CA THR A 175 -17.54 -37.19 -4.92
C THR A 175 -16.20 -36.84 -4.29
N GLN A 176 -16.09 -37.01 -2.97
CA GLN A 176 -14.85 -36.83 -2.22
C GLN A 176 -14.24 -38.20 -1.91
N SER A 177 -13.08 -38.50 -2.49
CA SER A 177 -12.45 -39.83 -2.32
C SER A 177 -10.93 -39.72 -2.32
N GLY A 178 -10.31 -40.34 -1.31
CA GLY A 178 -8.85 -40.39 -1.16
C GLY A 178 -8.24 -38.99 -1.17
N ASN A 179 -7.59 -38.66 -2.28
CA ASN A 179 -6.86 -37.41 -2.55
C ASN A 179 -7.50 -36.53 -3.63
N SER A 180 -8.79 -36.73 -3.91
CA SER A 180 -9.49 -36.02 -4.98
C SER A 180 -10.90 -35.60 -4.61
N VAL A 181 -11.31 -34.47 -5.18
CA VAL A 181 -12.71 -34.03 -5.25
C VAL A 181 -13.11 -34.08 -6.71
N VAL A 182 -14.13 -34.86 -7.04
CA VAL A 182 -14.70 -34.94 -8.40
C VAL A 182 -16.06 -34.27 -8.39
N VAL A 183 -16.30 -33.41 -9.36
CA VAL A 183 -17.55 -32.66 -9.51
C VAL A 183 -18.02 -32.72 -10.96
N GLU A 184 -19.31 -32.98 -11.16
CA GLU A 184 -19.96 -32.94 -12.46
C GLU A 184 -21.47 -32.78 -12.29
N ASP A 185 -22.14 -32.25 -13.31
CA ASP A 185 -23.57 -32.50 -13.48
C ASP A 185 -23.75 -33.94 -13.99
N ALA A 186 -24.12 -34.86 -13.10
CA ALA A 186 -24.32 -36.27 -13.45
C ALA A 186 -25.56 -36.50 -14.32
N SER A 187 -26.50 -35.56 -14.32
CA SER A 187 -27.70 -35.62 -15.15
C SER A 187 -27.42 -35.30 -16.61
N CYS A 188 -26.24 -34.74 -16.92
CA CYS A 188 -25.90 -34.27 -18.26
C CYS A 188 -25.49 -35.38 -19.26
N PRO A 189 -26.33 -35.75 -20.25
CA PRO A 189 -26.02 -36.83 -21.20
C PRO A 189 -25.56 -36.30 -22.56
N SER A 190 -26.04 -35.11 -22.98
CA SER A 190 -25.66 -34.39 -24.21
C SER A 190 -26.48 -33.09 -24.30
N SER A 191 -25.83 -31.92 -24.32
CA SER A 191 -26.40 -30.55 -24.38
C SER A 191 -26.92 -29.97 -23.05
N CYS A 192 -26.00 -29.81 -22.10
CA CYS A 192 -26.26 -29.15 -20.82
C CYS A 192 -25.34 -27.94 -20.79
N ASP A 193 -25.94 -26.80 -21.04
CA ASP A 193 -25.36 -25.47 -20.83
C ASP A 193 -26.39 -24.82 -19.90
N THR A 194 -26.19 -25.04 -18.60
CA THR A 194 -27.10 -24.62 -17.54
C THR A 194 -26.40 -23.52 -16.76
N VAL A 195 -27.01 -22.34 -16.79
CA VAL A 195 -26.28 -21.11 -16.47
C VAL A 195 -25.83 -21.11 -15.00
N GLY A 196 -24.52 -21.20 -14.78
CA GLY A 196 -23.80 -20.65 -13.62
C GLY A 196 -23.79 -21.44 -12.32
N ILE A 197 -23.76 -22.76 -12.39
CA ILE A 197 -23.49 -23.59 -11.21
C ILE A 197 -22.00 -23.56 -10.89
N ALA A 198 -21.68 -23.48 -9.60
CA ALA A 198 -20.32 -23.39 -9.09
C ALA A 198 -20.16 -24.19 -7.80
N ILE A 199 -18.90 -24.45 -7.46
CA ILE A 199 -18.48 -24.93 -6.15
C ILE A 199 -17.42 -23.99 -5.59
N TRP A 200 -17.25 -23.97 -4.28
CA TRP A 200 -16.08 -23.35 -3.67
C TRP A 200 -15.40 -24.27 -2.67
N LEU A 201 -14.09 -24.08 -2.58
CA LEU A 201 -13.19 -24.90 -1.78
C LEU A 201 -12.34 -23.98 -0.93
N LYS A 202 -12.15 -24.40 0.32
CA LYS A 202 -11.37 -23.71 1.34
C LYS A 202 -10.37 -24.71 1.91
N PRO A 203 -9.15 -24.76 1.35
CA PRO A 203 -8.12 -25.67 1.84
C PRO A 203 -7.83 -25.47 3.33
N THR A 204 -7.58 -26.57 4.02
CA THR A 204 -7.33 -26.60 5.48
C THR A 204 -5.87 -26.88 5.82
N VAL A 205 -5.02 -26.92 4.79
CA VAL A 205 -3.59 -27.14 4.86
C VAL A 205 -2.87 -26.22 3.89
N SER A 206 -1.58 -25.99 4.15
CA SER A 206 -0.70 -25.29 3.22
C SER A 206 -0.44 -26.14 1.97
N LEU A 207 -0.64 -25.56 0.78
CA LEU A 207 -0.53 -26.22 -0.53
C LEU A 207 0.65 -25.64 -1.34
N SER A 208 1.31 -26.49 -2.11
CA SER A 208 2.35 -26.10 -3.08
C SER A 208 1.83 -26.09 -4.51
N TYR A 209 0.80 -26.90 -4.83
CA TYR A 209 0.07 -26.80 -6.09
C TYR A 209 -1.35 -27.38 -6.02
N ILE A 210 -2.21 -26.92 -6.93
CA ILE A 210 -3.53 -27.47 -7.24
C ILE A 210 -3.52 -27.93 -8.69
N SER A 211 -4.10 -29.09 -8.98
CA SER A 211 -4.31 -29.59 -10.34
C SER A 211 -5.79 -29.90 -10.57
N ILE A 212 -6.33 -29.38 -11.66
CA ILE A 212 -7.71 -29.56 -12.09
C ILE A 212 -7.69 -30.24 -13.45
N ALA A 213 -8.05 -31.52 -13.47
CA ALA A 213 -8.29 -32.25 -14.71
C ALA A 213 -9.77 -32.13 -15.07
N ALA A 214 -10.04 -31.52 -16.22
CA ALA A 214 -11.37 -31.15 -16.65
C ALA A 214 -11.69 -31.87 -17.96
N PHE A 215 -12.68 -32.76 -17.93
CA PHE A 215 -13.10 -33.58 -19.07
C PHE A 215 -14.38 -33.01 -19.66
N GLY A 216 -14.34 -32.60 -20.94
CA GLY A 216 -15.51 -32.08 -21.64
C GLY A 216 -16.48 -33.21 -22.00
N LYS A 217 -17.68 -33.23 -21.42
CA LYS A 217 -18.68 -34.29 -21.62
C LYS A 217 -19.51 -34.05 -22.87
N SER A 218 -19.96 -32.81 -23.10
CA SER A 218 -20.80 -32.46 -24.25
C SER A 218 -20.70 -30.97 -24.61
N GLY A 219 -21.41 -30.51 -25.65
CA GLY A 219 -21.64 -29.08 -25.88
C GLY A 219 -20.39 -28.21 -26.03
N PHE A 220 -20.36 -27.09 -25.29
CA PHE A 220 -19.30 -26.10 -25.29
C PHE A 220 -18.56 -26.08 -23.95
N PRO A 221 -17.70 -27.08 -23.69
CA PRO A 221 -17.24 -27.26 -22.33
C PRO A 221 -16.22 -26.19 -21.93
N VAL A 222 -16.56 -25.45 -20.87
CA VAL A 222 -15.87 -24.28 -20.33
C VAL A 222 -16.05 -24.30 -18.82
N TYR A 223 -14.98 -24.04 -18.06
CA TYR A 223 -15.12 -23.75 -16.63
C TYR A 223 -14.29 -22.55 -16.18
N GLN A 224 -14.75 -21.91 -15.12
CA GLN A 224 -14.15 -20.72 -14.53
C GLN A 224 -13.33 -21.09 -13.30
N THR A 225 -12.20 -20.41 -13.08
CA THR A 225 -11.45 -20.48 -11.81
C THR A 225 -11.29 -19.10 -11.21
N TRP A 226 -11.73 -18.96 -9.96
CA TRP A 226 -11.62 -17.76 -9.14
C TRP A 226 -10.75 -18.05 -7.93
N PHE A 227 -9.75 -17.22 -7.66
CA PHE A 227 -8.97 -17.25 -6.41
C PHE A 227 -9.21 -15.98 -5.62
N ALA A 228 -9.37 -16.11 -4.32
CA ALA A 228 -9.53 -14.97 -3.44
C ALA A 228 -9.04 -15.23 -2.02
N THR A 229 -8.62 -14.16 -1.37
CA THR A 229 -8.29 -14.11 0.06
C THR A 229 -9.04 -12.99 0.75
N GLN A 230 -9.32 -13.19 2.03
CA GLN A 230 -9.66 -12.11 2.94
C GLN A 230 -8.39 -11.28 3.16
N TYR A 231 -8.52 -9.96 3.10
CA TYR A 231 -7.48 -9.02 3.53
C TYR A 231 -7.90 -8.31 4.81
N LYS A 232 -6.91 -7.75 5.50
CA LYS A 232 -7.12 -6.88 6.64
C LYS A 232 -6.48 -5.53 6.41
N ALA A 233 -7.18 -4.49 6.83
CA ALA A 233 -6.54 -3.20 7.01
C ALA A 233 -5.66 -3.24 8.28
N VAL A 234 -4.42 -2.79 8.12
CA VAL A 234 -3.54 -2.42 9.24
C VAL A 234 -3.42 -0.91 9.21
N SER A 235 -3.69 -0.26 10.33
CA SER A 235 -3.64 1.21 10.43
C SER A 235 -3.02 1.63 11.74
N GLY A 236 -2.52 2.86 11.77
CA GLY A 236 -2.04 3.48 12.98
C GLY A 236 -1.82 4.96 12.75
N ASP A 237 -1.11 5.55 13.69
CA ASP A 237 -0.77 6.95 13.69
C ASP A 237 0.74 7.11 13.93
N VAL A 238 1.30 8.15 13.33
CA VAL A 238 2.65 8.62 13.59
C VAL A 238 2.55 9.95 14.33
N ASP A 239 3.29 10.08 15.41
CA ASP A 239 3.45 11.32 16.15
C ASP A 239 4.88 11.83 15.96
N PRO A 240 5.10 12.75 15.00
CA PRO A 240 6.41 13.31 14.77
C PRO A 240 6.87 14.27 15.88
N PHE A 241 5.98 14.66 16.80
CA PHE A 241 6.24 15.72 17.78
C PHE A 241 6.29 15.21 19.22
N GLN A 242 6.32 13.88 19.46
CA GLN A 242 6.48 13.32 20.81
C GLN A 242 5.43 13.85 21.82
N GLY A 243 4.19 14.05 21.38
CA GLY A 243 3.10 14.60 22.19
C GLY A 243 3.26 16.07 22.56
N THR A 244 4.28 16.77 22.04
CA THR A 244 4.37 18.23 22.17
C THR A 244 3.36 18.87 21.22
N PRO A 245 2.47 19.76 21.69
CA PRO A 245 1.58 20.49 20.81
C PRO A 245 2.45 21.27 19.82
N ALA A 246 2.33 20.97 18.52
CA ALA A 246 2.98 21.74 17.49
C ALA A 246 2.69 23.22 17.75
N VAL A 247 3.74 24.03 17.96
CA VAL A 247 3.61 25.42 18.44
C VAL A 247 2.87 26.30 17.41
N ASN A 248 2.63 25.78 16.22
CA ASN A 248 1.56 26.16 15.31
C ASN A 248 1.02 24.86 14.69
N ALA A 249 -0.29 24.78 14.38
CA ALA A 249 -0.93 23.65 13.69
C ALA A 249 -0.42 23.48 12.25
N THR A 250 0.87 23.23 12.12
CA THR A 250 1.55 22.90 10.88
C THR A 250 1.20 21.44 10.56
N PRO A 251 0.74 21.15 9.33
CA PRO A 251 0.48 19.77 8.91
C PRO A 251 1.68 18.88 9.24
N VAL A 252 1.41 17.67 9.75
CA VAL A 252 2.45 16.64 9.88
C VAL A 252 3.05 16.40 8.49
N PRO A 253 4.39 16.55 8.31
CA PRO A 253 5.03 16.16 7.06
C PRO A 253 4.73 14.69 6.72
N PRO A 254 4.63 14.33 5.43
CA PRO A 254 4.32 12.96 5.03
C PRO A 254 5.46 12.02 5.46
N ILE A 255 5.12 10.99 6.23
CA ILE A 255 6.02 9.93 6.66
C ILE A 255 5.85 8.74 5.73
N THR A 256 6.93 8.14 5.26
CA THR A 256 6.89 6.90 4.47
C THR A 256 6.90 5.70 5.41
N LEU A 257 6.02 4.73 5.20
CA LEU A 257 5.95 3.52 6.00
C LEU A 257 6.01 2.28 5.10
N ASP A 258 6.96 1.40 5.39
CA ASP A 258 7.12 0.10 4.74
C ASP A 258 6.65 -1.01 5.67
N LEU A 259 5.72 -1.83 5.18
CA LEU A 259 5.33 -3.09 5.79
C LEU A 259 6.25 -4.18 5.25
N ILE A 260 6.96 -4.87 6.13
CA ILE A 260 8.01 -5.83 5.79
C ILE A 260 7.64 -7.21 6.32
N ASP A 261 7.76 -8.24 5.47
CA ASP A 261 7.72 -9.64 5.91
C ASP A 261 9.04 -10.00 6.59
N ILE A 262 8.97 -10.40 7.86
CA ILE A 262 10.16 -10.66 8.69
C ILE A 262 10.92 -11.90 8.21
N ALA A 263 10.24 -12.89 7.62
CA ALA A 263 10.86 -14.13 7.20
C ALA A 263 11.65 -13.96 5.89
N THR A 264 11.14 -13.17 4.96
CA THR A 264 11.79 -12.92 3.66
C THR A 264 12.60 -11.63 3.60
N ASN A 265 12.36 -10.71 4.54
CA ASN A 265 12.88 -9.34 4.52
C ASN A 265 12.48 -8.56 3.26
N GLU A 266 11.32 -8.87 2.69
CA GLU A 266 10.74 -8.18 1.54
C GLU A 266 9.72 -7.13 2.00
N ILE A 267 9.73 -5.96 1.34
CA ILE A 267 8.68 -4.95 1.50
C ILE A 267 7.42 -5.46 0.80
N VAL A 268 6.38 -5.75 1.57
CA VAL A 268 5.10 -6.26 1.06
C VAL A 268 4.11 -5.15 0.70
N ALA A 269 4.25 -3.97 1.31
CA ALA A 269 3.49 -2.77 0.98
C ALA A 269 4.19 -1.51 1.48
N THR A 270 3.97 -0.40 0.79
CA THR A 270 4.43 0.94 1.22
C THR A 270 3.22 1.87 1.27
N THR A 271 3.16 2.74 2.26
CA THR A 271 2.15 3.79 2.38
C THR A 271 2.77 5.08 2.91
N THR A 272 1.99 6.17 2.93
CA THR A 272 2.41 7.45 3.51
C THR A 272 1.38 7.94 4.51
N SER A 273 1.83 8.56 5.60
CA SER A 273 0.92 9.21 6.56
C SER A 273 0.25 10.45 5.96
N ASP A 274 -0.96 10.75 6.41
CA ASP A 274 -1.67 11.98 6.09
C ASP A 274 -1.20 13.18 6.94
N SER A 275 -1.78 14.36 6.70
CA SER A 275 -1.47 15.60 7.41
C SER A 275 -1.78 15.58 8.91
N SER A 276 -2.52 14.58 9.37
CA SER A 276 -2.85 14.33 10.76
C SER A 276 -2.03 13.18 11.36
N GLY A 277 -1.08 12.61 10.61
CA GLY A 277 -0.24 11.50 11.03
C GLY A 277 -0.90 10.13 10.88
N ASN A 278 -2.11 10.01 10.35
CA ASN A 278 -2.74 8.69 10.19
C ASN A 278 -2.18 7.99 8.96
N TYR A 279 -2.01 6.67 9.04
CA TYR A 279 -1.64 5.84 7.89
C TYR A 279 -2.46 4.56 7.85
N SER A 280 -2.54 3.96 6.66
CA SER A 280 -3.17 2.65 6.48
C SER A 280 -2.48 1.85 5.38
N PHE A 281 -2.30 0.57 5.67
CA PHE A 281 -2.14 -0.51 4.71
C PHE A 281 -3.52 -1.15 4.53
N PRO A 282 -4.29 -0.80 3.48
CA PRO A 282 -5.69 -1.20 3.36
C PRO A 282 -5.87 -2.71 3.17
N ALA A 283 -4.80 -3.41 2.80
CA ALA A 283 -4.86 -4.82 2.50
C ALA A 283 -3.56 -5.57 2.78
N VAL A 284 -3.44 -5.97 4.02
CA VAL A 284 -2.42 -6.85 4.56
C VAL A 284 -2.96 -8.26 4.61
N TYR A 285 -2.13 -9.22 4.23
CA TYR A 285 -2.50 -10.61 4.28
C TYR A 285 -2.69 -11.06 5.76
N PRO A 286 -3.71 -11.85 6.07
CA PRO A 286 -3.92 -12.34 7.43
C PRO A 286 -2.84 -13.34 7.86
N GLU A 287 -2.08 -13.05 8.90
CA GLU A 287 -1.01 -13.89 9.42
C GLU A 287 -1.02 -13.85 10.96
N PRO A 288 -0.40 -14.86 11.61
CA PRO A 288 -0.14 -14.81 13.04
C PRO A 288 0.73 -13.59 13.42
N SER A 289 0.74 -13.26 14.72
CA SER A 289 1.60 -12.19 15.24
C SER A 289 3.08 -12.50 15.02
N GLY A 290 3.87 -11.49 14.70
CA GLY A 290 5.31 -11.63 14.48
C GLY A 290 5.72 -12.02 13.06
N THR A 291 4.79 -11.97 12.11
CA THR A 291 5.10 -12.15 10.67
C THR A 291 5.52 -10.84 10.00
N TYR A 292 4.85 -9.73 10.34
CA TYR A 292 5.14 -8.42 9.74
C TYR A 292 5.73 -7.44 10.75
N GLN A 293 6.55 -6.52 10.24
CA GLN A 293 6.97 -5.31 10.94
C GLN A 293 6.74 -4.08 10.07
N ILE A 294 6.66 -2.91 10.71
CA ILE A 294 6.58 -1.62 10.05
C ILE A 294 7.86 -0.84 10.33
N ASP A 295 8.50 -0.38 9.26
CA ASP A 295 9.58 0.59 9.32
C ASP A 295 9.05 1.94 8.83
N ALA A 296 9.27 2.99 9.63
CA ALA A 296 8.86 4.34 9.31
C ALA A 296 10.08 5.21 9.00
N THR A 297 10.03 5.91 7.88
CA THR A 297 11.06 6.83 7.41
C THR A 297 10.48 8.23 7.34
N GLY A 298 11.10 9.15 8.04
CA GLY A 298 10.70 10.54 8.11
C GLY A 298 10.94 11.29 6.80
N PRO A 299 10.47 12.55 6.71
CA PRO A 299 10.48 13.32 5.46
C PRO A 299 11.88 13.54 4.89
N TYR A 300 12.93 13.38 5.69
CA TYR A 300 14.33 13.60 5.28
C TYR A 300 15.16 12.32 5.17
N GLY A 301 14.49 11.15 5.19
CA GLY A 301 15.14 9.84 5.04
C GLY A 301 15.66 9.23 6.34
N GLU A 302 15.36 9.84 7.48
CA GLU A 302 15.73 9.38 8.82
C GLU A 302 14.75 8.32 9.35
N PRO A 303 15.22 7.28 10.06
CA PRO A 303 14.33 6.31 10.69
C PRO A 303 13.55 6.93 11.85
N MET A 304 12.24 6.69 11.90
CA MET A 304 11.33 7.19 12.96
C MET A 304 11.21 6.18 14.11
N GLY A 305 12.34 5.81 14.71
CA GLY A 305 12.43 4.78 15.74
C GLY A 305 12.92 3.43 15.21
N GLY A 306 12.63 2.36 15.95
CA GLY A 306 12.94 1.00 15.54
C GLY A 306 11.75 0.31 14.85
N PRO A 307 11.97 -0.84 14.18
CA PRO A 307 10.90 -1.62 13.58
C PRO A 307 9.81 -1.97 14.58
N ILE A 308 8.55 -1.78 14.18
CA ILE A 308 7.38 -2.05 15.02
C ILE A 308 6.72 -3.35 14.57
N ALA A 309 6.66 -4.33 15.47
CA ALA A 309 5.98 -5.59 15.19
C ALA A 309 4.48 -5.36 14.99
N VAL A 310 3.94 -5.92 13.91
CA VAL A 310 2.51 -5.90 13.63
C VAL A 310 1.82 -7.01 14.44
N PRO A 311 0.73 -6.70 15.17
CA PRO A 311 -0.10 -7.72 15.82
C PRO A 311 -0.67 -8.73 14.82
N ALA A 312 -1.17 -9.86 15.31
CA ALA A 312 -1.78 -10.87 14.46
C ALA A 312 -2.90 -10.26 13.56
N THR A 313 -2.77 -10.44 12.25
CA THR A 313 -3.76 -9.99 11.26
C THR A 313 -4.77 -11.09 10.92
N ASP A 314 -4.64 -12.29 11.48
CA ASP A 314 -5.60 -13.40 11.32
C ASP A 314 -6.86 -13.31 12.21
N GLN A 315 -6.87 -12.39 13.17
CA GLN A 315 -7.97 -12.20 14.13
C GLN A 315 -9.13 -11.33 13.61
N ASN A 316 -10.26 -11.38 14.32
CA ASN A 316 -11.44 -10.54 14.02
C ASN A 316 -11.21 -9.10 14.52
N GLY A 317 -11.63 -8.10 13.74
CA GLY A 317 -11.41 -6.68 14.02
C GLY A 317 -10.42 -5.99 13.07
N ALA A 318 -10.27 -4.68 13.24
CA ALA A 318 -9.22 -3.88 12.61
C ALA A 318 -7.92 -4.01 13.42
N VAL A 319 -6.78 -3.98 12.74
CA VAL A 319 -5.47 -4.02 13.39
C VAL A 319 -4.98 -2.60 13.56
N VAL A 320 -4.91 -2.14 14.81
CA VAL A 320 -4.40 -0.83 15.18
C VAL A 320 -3.00 -0.99 15.74
N ILE A 321 -2.04 -0.31 15.13
CA ILE A 321 -0.66 -0.25 15.58
C ILE A 321 -0.55 0.86 16.64
N PRO A 322 0.20 0.64 17.73
CA PRO A 322 0.56 1.71 18.65
C PRO A 322 1.20 2.88 17.90
N THR A 323 1.00 4.10 18.39
CA THR A 323 1.55 5.30 17.76
C THR A 323 3.06 5.18 17.57
N ILE A 324 3.52 5.38 16.33
CA ILE A 324 4.95 5.46 16.00
C ILE A 324 5.42 6.85 16.41
N ILE A 325 6.38 6.94 17.32
CA ILE A 325 6.84 8.23 17.83
C ILE A 325 8.19 8.58 17.20
N ALA A 326 8.29 9.75 16.56
CA ALA A 326 9.55 10.20 15.96
C ALA A 326 10.68 10.29 16.99
N PRO A 327 11.96 10.14 16.59
CA PRO A 327 13.05 10.65 17.43
C PRO A 327 12.81 12.14 17.77
N ALA A 328 13.28 12.59 18.92
CA ALA A 328 13.18 13.99 19.31
C ALA A 328 13.73 14.90 18.20
N GLU A 329 13.11 16.04 17.92
CA GLU A 329 13.65 17.05 17.00
C GLU A 329 14.00 18.32 17.76
N TYR A 330 14.94 19.09 17.21
CA TYR A 330 15.47 20.28 17.86
C TYR A 330 15.44 21.49 16.94
N GLU A 331 15.19 22.64 17.55
CA GLU A 331 15.28 23.92 16.86
C GLU A 331 16.75 24.32 16.69
N VAL A 332 17.12 24.74 15.49
CA VAL A 332 18.41 25.36 15.19
C VAL A 332 18.16 26.79 14.73
N SER A 333 18.73 27.76 15.44
CA SER A 333 18.55 29.18 15.14
C SER A 333 19.84 29.96 15.17
N GLY A 334 19.87 31.05 14.41
CA GLY A 334 21.08 31.83 14.23
C GLY A 334 20.91 33.06 13.35
N THR A 335 22.04 33.60 12.91
CA THR A 335 22.12 34.73 12.00
C THR A 335 23.06 34.46 10.83
N VAL A 336 22.75 35.04 9.67
CA VAL A 336 23.61 35.07 8.49
C VAL A 336 24.00 36.53 8.19
N SER A 337 25.30 36.77 8.04
CA SER A 337 25.84 38.08 7.69
C SER A 337 26.85 37.98 6.54
N ASN A 338 27.12 39.10 5.86
CA ASN A 338 28.18 39.20 4.88
C ASN A 338 29.57 39.30 5.55
N GLY A 339 30.64 39.38 4.76
CA GLY A 339 32.00 39.54 5.28
C GLY A 339 32.27 40.88 5.99
N GLN A 340 31.31 41.81 5.99
CA GLN A 340 31.32 43.11 6.65
C GLN A 340 30.47 43.13 7.93
N GLY A 341 29.73 42.05 8.22
CA GLY A 341 28.83 41.93 9.37
C GLY A 341 27.41 42.44 9.14
N ASP A 342 27.06 42.88 7.92
CA ASP A 342 25.68 43.25 7.60
C ASP A 342 24.83 41.99 7.38
N PRO A 343 23.56 41.96 7.83
CA PRO A 343 22.69 40.81 7.64
C PRO A 343 22.38 40.52 6.17
N THR A 344 22.16 39.25 5.85
CA THR A 344 21.77 38.79 4.50
C THR A 344 20.59 37.83 4.56
N ALA A 345 19.71 37.88 3.56
CA ALA A 345 18.59 36.94 3.40
C ALA A 345 18.96 35.74 2.51
N PHE A 346 20.13 35.13 2.74
CA PHE A 346 20.60 33.95 2.00
C PHE A 346 20.23 32.69 2.75
N ASP A 347 19.60 31.73 2.08
CA ASP A 347 19.06 30.51 2.68
C ASP A 347 20.13 29.69 3.39
N VAL A 348 19.72 28.97 4.44
CA VAL A 348 20.57 28.05 5.19
C VAL A 348 20.11 26.63 4.94
N GLU A 349 20.99 25.79 4.44
CA GLU A 349 20.79 24.36 4.28
C GLU A 349 21.46 23.58 5.42
N VAL A 350 20.77 22.56 5.93
CA VAL A 350 21.31 21.52 6.80
C VAL A 350 21.61 20.30 5.95
N LEU A 351 22.86 19.81 6.00
CA LEU A 351 23.29 18.61 5.32
C LEU A 351 23.55 17.49 6.34
N ASN A 352 23.27 16.25 5.95
CA ASN A 352 23.63 15.06 6.73
C ASN A 352 25.11 14.67 6.53
N GLY A 353 25.55 13.60 7.20
CA GLY A 353 26.92 13.08 7.10
C GLY A 353 27.34 12.59 5.71
N SER A 354 26.41 12.37 4.77
CA SER A 354 26.71 12.06 3.37
C SER A 354 26.73 13.30 2.46
N GLY A 355 26.47 14.50 2.99
CA GLY A 355 26.42 15.74 2.24
C GLY A 355 25.11 15.98 1.47
N SER A 356 24.05 15.24 1.80
CA SER A 356 22.71 15.50 1.25
C SER A 356 22.00 16.54 2.09
N VAL A 357 21.37 17.52 1.45
CA VAL A 357 20.49 18.49 2.12
C VAL A 357 19.32 17.73 2.73
N ILE A 358 19.11 17.88 4.04
CA ILE A 358 17.99 17.30 4.76
C ILE A 358 16.93 18.33 5.06
N THR A 359 17.27 19.58 5.39
CA THR A 359 16.28 20.64 5.59
C THR A 359 16.90 22.00 5.30
N GLN A 360 16.08 23.02 5.13
CA GLN A 360 16.54 24.39 4.88
C GLN A 360 15.66 25.40 5.60
N ALA A 361 16.18 26.60 5.82
CA ALA A 361 15.42 27.75 6.28
C ALA A 361 15.65 28.96 5.39
N ASP A 362 14.55 29.64 5.06
CA ASP A 362 14.57 30.99 4.51
C ASP A 362 15.09 31.95 5.58
N VAL A 363 16.07 32.75 5.23
CA VAL A 363 16.64 33.74 6.16
C VAL A 363 15.91 35.06 6.02
N GLN A 364 15.50 35.61 7.15
CA GLN A 364 14.77 36.87 7.20
C GLN A 364 15.66 38.05 6.74
N PRO A 365 15.08 39.18 6.31
CA PRO A 365 15.86 40.35 5.90
C PRO A 365 16.80 40.92 6.99
N ASP A 366 16.54 40.63 8.25
CA ASP A 366 17.40 40.98 9.39
C ASP A 366 18.52 39.96 9.65
N GLY A 367 18.65 38.97 8.78
CA GLY A 367 19.65 37.92 8.82
C GLY A 367 19.29 36.76 9.74
N THR A 368 18.15 36.78 10.42
CA THR A 368 17.77 35.71 11.36
C THR A 368 17.18 34.49 10.65
N PHE A 369 17.44 33.30 11.20
CA PHE A 369 16.84 32.06 10.74
C PHE A 369 16.44 31.15 11.90
N VAL A 370 15.41 30.34 11.67
CA VAL A 370 14.96 29.29 12.58
C VAL A 370 14.64 28.06 11.74
N ILE A 371 15.25 26.93 12.10
CA ILE A 371 14.98 25.61 11.54
C ILE A 371 14.34 24.79 12.67
N PRO A 372 13.02 24.62 12.69
CA PRO A 372 12.30 24.06 13.83
C PRO A 372 12.46 22.54 13.99
N PHE A 373 12.84 21.82 12.93
CA PHE A 373 12.79 20.36 12.85
C PHE A 373 14.14 19.79 12.40
N VAL A 374 15.12 19.76 13.31
CA VAL A 374 16.45 19.16 13.05
C VAL A 374 16.64 17.90 13.89
N PRO A 375 16.94 16.74 13.28
CA PRO A 375 17.11 15.49 14.01
C PRO A 375 18.37 15.50 14.89
N PRO A 376 18.43 14.73 15.98
CA PRO A 376 19.61 14.51 16.81
C PRO A 376 20.70 13.82 16.00
N ALA A 377 21.73 14.58 15.65
CA ALA A 377 22.90 14.05 14.98
C ALA A 377 24.13 14.87 15.36
N ASN A 378 25.29 14.22 15.34
CA ASN A 378 26.58 14.81 15.69
C ASN A 378 27.46 15.07 14.46
N ASN A 379 26.95 14.77 13.26
CA ASN A 379 27.64 14.86 11.98
C ASN A 379 26.85 15.72 10.97
N LEU A 380 25.99 16.61 11.45
CA LEU A 380 25.28 17.55 10.59
C LEU A 380 26.20 18.70 10.17
N GLN A 381 25.80 19.38 9.11
CA GLN A 381 26.52 20.46 8.49
C GLN A 381 25.55 21.59 8.16
N LEU A 382 25.96 22.84 8.39
CA LEU A 382 25.23 24.04 7.95
C LEU A 382 25.99 24.70 6.81
N VAL A 383 25.25 25.07 5.77
CA VAL A 383 25.76 25.76 4.58
C VAL A 383 24.84 26.92 4.24
N VAL A 384 25.41 28.11 4.02
CA VAL A 384 24.67 29.26 3.49
C VAL A 384 24.72 29.19 1.96
N VAL A 385 23.56 29.30 1.31
CA VAL A 385 23.41 29.27 -0.14
C VAL A 385 23.04 30.66 -0.66
N GLY A 386 23.91 31.22 -1.50
CA GLY A 386 23.67 32.49 -2.16
C GLY A 386 22.73 32.37 -3.37
N PRO A 387 22.23 33.49 -3.89
CA PRO A 387 21.20 33.52 -4.94
C PRO A 387 21.63 32.96 -6.30
N GLN A 388 22.92 32.71 -6.53
CA GLN A 388 23.40 32.02 -7.74
C GLN A 388 23.94 30.60 -7.47
N GLY A 389 23.62 30.04 -6.30
CA GLY A 389 24.01 28.68 -5.91
C GLY A 389 25.43 28.58 -5.34
N GLU A 390 26.10 29.70 -5.07
CA GLU A 390 27.35 29.73 -4.32
C GLU A 390 27.14 29.33 -2.85
N THR A 391 28.09 28.62 -2.26
CA THR A 391 27.98 28.11 -0.89
C THR A 391 29.07 28.66 0.04
N SER A 392 28.75 28.84 1.32
CA SER A 392 29.74 29.17 2.36
C SER A 392 30.66 27.98 2.69
N SER A 393 31.65 28.22 3.55
CA SER A 393 32.31 27.12 4.25
C SER A 393 31.30 26.35 5.11
N VAL A 394 31.49 25.04 5.19
CA VAL A 394 30.68 24.13 6.00
C VAL A 394 30.92 24.37 7.48
N THR A 395 29.85 24.56 8.24
CA THR A 395 29.89 24.63 9.71
C THR A 395 29.36 23.32 10.29
N ALA A 396 30.13 22.65 11.15
CA ALA A 396 29.66 21.44 11.84
C ALA A 396 28.53 21.78 12.81
N LEU A 397 27.49 20.96 12.82
CA LEU A 397 26.32 21.08 13.67
C LEU A 397 26.13 19.79 14.48
N ASN A 398 25.94 19.95 15.79
CA ASN A 398 25.60 18.86 16.69
C ASN A 398 24.34 19.22 17.48
N THR A 399 23.27 18.45 17.25
CA THR A 399 21.96 18.62 17.88
C THR A 399 21.66 17.56 18.93
N THR A 400 22.56 16.60 19.18
CA THR A 400 22.32 15.51 20.17
C THR A 400 22.04 16.00 21.61
N GLY A 401 22.34 17.26 21.92
CA GLY A 401 22.13 17.86 23.23
C GLY A 401 20.89 18.75 23.38
N GLY A 402 20.07 18.94 22.34
CA GLY A 402 18.95 19.87 22.38
C GLY A 402 18.94 20.92 21.27
N ASN A 403 18.09 21.94 21.43
CA ASN A 403 18.05 23.13 20.59
C ASN A 403 19.42 23.80 20.54
N VAL A 404 19.82 24.26 19.35
CA VAL A 404 21.08 24.96 19.11
C VAL A 404 20.76 26.38 18.67
N ALA A 405 21.00 27.35 19.54
CA ALA A 405 20.68 28.75 19.28
C ALA A 405 21.94 29.62 19.14
N GLY A 406 21.81 30.72 18.39
CA GLY A 406 22.84 31.75 18.28
C GLY A 406 24.01 31.39 17.36
N ILE A 407 23.78 30.51 16.39
CA ILE A 407 24.80 30.19 15.38
C ILE A 407 25.04 31.43 14.51
N ALA A 408 26.30 31.85 14.36
CA ALA A 408 26.67 32.92 13.44
C ALA A 408 27.29 32.34 12.17
N LEU A 409 26.66 32.58 11.02
CA LEU A 409 27.13 32.14 9.71
C LEU A 409 27.54 33.35 8.86
N VAL A 410 28.52 33.12 7.98
CA VAL A 410 29.01 34.14 7.04
C VAL A 410 28.67 33.70 5.62
N ALA A 411 27.97 34.56 4.89
CA ALA A 411 27.61 34.36 3.50
C ALA A 411 28.85 34.27 2.59
N PRO A 412 28.78 33.51 1.48
CA PRO A 412 29.88 33.41 0.51
C PRO A 412 30.30 34.78 -0.03
N SER A 413 31.62 35.00 -0.16
CA SER A 413 32.23 36.30 -0.44
C SER A 413 31.96 36.85 -1.84
N ARG A 414 31.25 36.12 -2.71
CA ARG A 414 31.09 36.44 -4.13
C ARG A 414 30.00 37.45 -4.47
N LEU A 415 29.42 38.14 -3.49
CA LEU A 415 28.47 39.26 -3.71
C LEU A 415 28.85 40.59 -3.05
N ALA A 416 30.11 40.79 -2.64
CA ALA A 416 30.56 42.06 -2.06
C ALA A 416 31.07 43.11 -3.07
N VAL A 417 30.92 42.92 -4.38
CA VAL A 417 31.41 43.90 -5.39
C VAL A 417 30.43 44.07 -6.54
N THR A 418 29.35 44.82 -6.34
CA THR A 418 28.82 45.80 -7.31
C THR A 418 27.93 46.82 -6.60
N GLY A 419 28.46 47.47 -5.57
CA GLY A 419 27.90 48.70 -5.00
C GLY A 419 28.68 49.91 -5.49
N LEU A 420 28.64 50.22 -6.78
CA LEU A 420 29.10 51.52 -7.29
C LEU A 420 27.89 52.29 -7.78
N SER A 421 27.26 53.00 -6.85
CA SER A 421 26.41 54.15 -7.12
C SER A 421 27.28 55.23 -7.78
N VAL A 422 27.40 55.20 -9.10
CA VAL A 422 27.91 56.35 -9.85
C VAL A 422 26.80 57.40 -9.87
N SER A 423 26.91 58.35 -8.96
CA SER A 423 26.26 59.65 -9.08
C SER A 423 26.76 60.33 -10.37
N VAL A 424 25.86 60.53 -11.33
CA VAL A 424 26.14 61.36 -12.51
C VAL A 424 25.83 62.81 -12.12
N PRO A 425 26.80 63.74 -12.10
CA PRO A 425 26.50 65.14 -11.92
C PRO A 425 25.97 65.72 -13.25
N LEU A 426 24.90 66.50 -13.16
CA LEU A 426 24.42 67.37 -14.24
C LEU A 426 25.50 68.41 -14.60
N GLY A 427 25.84 68.51 -15.89
CA GLY A 427 26.69 69.58 -16.44
C GLY A 427 26.82 69.51 -17.97
N LEU A 428 26.33 70.54 -18.65
CA LEU A 428 26.05 70.69 -20.09
C LEU A 428 27.26 70.66 -21.08
N ALA A 429 26.92 70.23 -22.32
CA ALA A 429 27.48 70.59 -23.66
C ALA A 429 28.83 69.98 -24.09
N ALA A 430 29.09 69.46 -25.31
CA ALA A 430 28.37 69.43 -26.60
C ALA A 430 29.09 68.50 -27.63
N PHE A 431 28.33 67.95 -28.61
CA PHE A 431 28.73 67.43 -29.95
C PHE A 431 29.65 66.16 -30.01
N MET A 432 29.47 65.11 -30.84
CA MET A 432 28.82 64.91 -32.15
C MET A 432 28.71 63.39 -32.47
N LEU A 433 27.54 62.91 -32.93
CA LEU A 433 27.26 61.86 -33.95
C LEU A 433 28.19 60.61 -34.15
N LEU A 434 27.67 59.37 -34.00
CA LEU A 434 27.10 58.53 -35.09
C LEU A 434 26.67 57.11 -34.62
N SER A 435 25.38 56.79 -34.86
CA SER A 435 24.77 55.49 -35.26
C SER A 435 25.05 54.16 -34.52
N GLY A 436 23.96 53.50 -34.08
CA GLY A 436 23.85 52.03 -34.10
C GLY A 436 23.05 51.35 -32.99
N ALA A 437 21.76 51.63 -32.85
CA ALA A 437 20.87 50.89 -31.95
C ALA A 437 20.39 49.58 -32.60
N VAL A 438 20.53 48.44 -31.90
CA VAL A 438 19.61 47.31 -32.01
C VAL A 438 19.31 46.78 -30.61
N LEU A 439 18.07 47.01 -30.20
CA LEU A 439 17.40 46.49 -29.01
C LEU A 439 16.71 45.17 -29.43
N VAL A 440 16.97 44.04 -28.76
CA VAL A 440 16.04 42.89 -28.80
C VAL A 440 15.90 42.26 -27.42
N ALA A 441 14.63 42.00 -27.11
CA ALA A 441 14.03 41.75 -25.82
C ALA A 441 14.25 40.35 -25.21
N VAL A 442 14.09 40.37 -23.89
CA VAL A 442 13.90 39.26 -22.93
C VAL A 442 12.85 38.23 -23.38
N ARG A 443 13.14 36.94 -23.14
CA ARG A 443 12.12 35.90 -22.88
C ARG A 443 12.56 34.96 -21.76
N ARG A 444 11.88 35.08 -20.61
CA ARG A 444 11.75 34.04 -19.58
C ARG A 444 11.00 32.83 -20.17
N ARG A 445 11.43 31.61 -19.82
CA ARG A 445 10.59 30.41 -19.86
C ARG A 445 10.66 29.71 -18.50
N PHE A 446 9.52 29.73 -17.81
CA PHE A 446 9.14 28.69 -16.85
C PHE A 446 8.94 27.37 -17.61
N ARG A 447 9.31 26.25 -16.99
CA ARG A 447 8.65 24.96 -17.22
C ARG A 447 8.54 24.19 -15.90
N HIS A 448 7.34 23.64 -15.77
CA HIS A 448 6.76 22.68 -14.83
C HIS A 448 7.69 21.84 -13.98
#